data_AF-A0A5N5GZ56-F1
#
_entry.id   AF-A0A5N5GZ56-F1
#
_cell.length_a   1.000
_cell.length_b   1.000
_cell.length_c   1.000
_cell.angle_alpha   90.00
_cell.angle_beta   90.00
_cell.angle_gamma   90.00
#
_symmetry.space_group_name_H-M   'P 1'
#
loop_
_entity.id
_entity.type
_entity.pdbx_description
1 polymer ?
#
loop_
_entity_poly.entity_id
_entity_poly.type
_entity_poly.pdbx_seq_one_letter_code
_entity_poly.pdbx_strand_id
1 'polypeptide(L)'
;MEHGILFSSFFLALFLLFSTSSAFNITKILEKQSDFSNFNSLLSETKLANEINKRKTITVLAVDNGGVGGLSGGSSDLTKKILSVHVVLDYYDTDKLKKLFKSNKSVTLTTMFQSTGQARHQQGFITVSVKDNHISFASAYKGNNNGGNHVNLVKSVVSQPYNISVLQVGSIIDVPDIENTDSSPAQSPKSAKAPSPSKSKKGGDDGAPSPSEDDESSSDKAPAPSKKKHDKDDKGEKSSPPKPSDDDSSSDSAPAPAPSSPAPSAASRTRGIVAVGAAVLFMGLASLLAA
;
A
#
# COMPACT_ATOMS: atom_id res chain seq x y z
N MET A 1 -35.17 -42.60 1.99
CA MET A 1 -34.28 -41.48 1.60
C MET A 1 -34.58 -40.19 2.38
N GLU A 2 -35.85 -39.78 2.50
CA GLU A 2 -36.25 -38.46 3.03
C GLU A 2 -35.65 -38.07 4.40
N HIS A 3 -35.55 -38.98 5.37
CA HIS A 3 -34.96 -38.67 6.68
C HIS A 3 -33.51 -38.16 6.59
N GLY A 4 -32.73 -38.62 5.60
CA GLY A 4 -31.36 -38.11 5.36
C GLY A 4 -31.34 -36.69 4.81
N ILE A 5 -32.35 -36.32 4.00
CA ILE A 5 -32.51 -34.96 3.45
C ILE A 5 -32.88 -33.98 4.56
N LEU A 6 -33.83 -34.35 5.43
CA LEU A 6 -34.23 -33.53 6.58
C LEU A 6 -33.07 -33.35 7.58
N PHE A 7 -32.31 -34.41 7.87
CA PHE A 7 -31.12 -34.34 8.72
C PHE A 7 -30.03 -33.45 8.10
N SER A 8 -29.73 -33.63 6.81
CA SER A 8 -28.76 -32.79 6.08
C SER A 8 -29.19 -31.31 6.06
N SER A 9 -30.47 -31.02 5.82
CA SER A 9 -31.00 -29.66 5.83
C SER A 9 -30.95 -29.01 7.22
N PHE A 10 -31.10 -29.78 8.30
CA PHE A 10 -30.94 -29.30 9.67
C PHE A 10 -29.48 -28.91 9.98
N PHE A 11 -28.52 -29.75 9.59
CA PHE A 11 -27.09 -29.44 9.74
C PHE A 11 -26.65 -28.25 8.87
N LEU A 12 -27.20 -28.11 7.66
CA LEU A 12 -26.93 -26.95 6.80
C LEU A 12 -27.50 -25.65 7.38
N ALA A 13 -28.73 -25.69 7.92
CA ALA A 13 -29.31 -24.54 8.62
C ALA A 13 -28.48 -24.15 9.86
N LEU A 14 -28.03 -25.14 10.64
CA LEU A 14 -27.17 -24.92 11.82
C LEU A 14 -25.81 -24.32 11.44
N PHE A 15 -25.20 -24.77 10.33
CA PHE A 15 -23.95 -24.21 9.82
C PHE A 15 -24.10 -22.75 9.38
N LEU A 16 -25.22 -22.38 8.74
CA LEU A 16 -25.52 -21.00 8.37
C LEU A 16 -25.71 -20.09 9.60
N LEU A 17 -26.32 -20.60 10.67
CA LEU A 17 -26.51 -19.88 11.93
C LEU A 17 -25.19 -19.59 12.67
N PHE A 18 -24.16 -20.43 12.50
CA PHE A 18 -22.83 -20.22 13.07
C PHE A 18 -21.90 -19.34 12.21
N SER A 19 -22.46 -18.40 11.44
CA SER A 19 -21.72 -17.35 10.74
C SER A 19 -21.15 -16.30 11.71
N THR A 20 -20.19 -16.69 12.55
CA THR A 20 -19.51 -15.83 13.53
C THR A 20 -18.61 -14.80 12.86
N SER A 21 -19.20 -13.69 12.43
CA SER A 21 -18.47 -12.53 11.89
C SER A 21 -17.52 -11.96 12.94
N SER A 22 -16.25 -12.37 12.90
CA SER A 22 -15.19 -11.87 13.77
C SER A 22 -14.97 -10.36 13.56
N ALA A 23 -15.62 -9.56 14.41
CA ALA A 23 -15.53 -8.11 14.39
C ALA A 23 -14.30 -7.66 15.18
N PHE A 24 -13.25 -7.27 14.47
CA PHE A 24 -12.10 -6.59 15.08
C PHE A 24 -12.47 -5.14 15.43
N ASN A 25 -11.70 -4.56 16.35
CA ASN A 25 -11.72 -3.12 16.60
C ASN A 25 -10.27 -2.61 16.67
N ILE A 26 -9.89 -1.75 15.72
CA ILE A 26 -8.51 -1.25 15.62
C ILE A 26 -8.06 -0.49 16.88
N THR A 27 -8.94 0.28 17.52
CA THR A 27 -8.55 1.03 18.72
C THR A 27 -8.33 0.09 19.90
N LYS A 28 -9.14 -0.97 20.06
CA LYS A 28 -8.95 -2.02 21.07
C LYS A 28 -7.80 -2.99 20.77
N ILE A 29 -7.26 -2.96 19.55
CA ILE A 29 -6.02 -3.64 19.19
C ILE A 29 -4.81 -2.76 19.57
N LEU A 30 -4.82 -1.48 19.17
CA LEU A 30 -3.73 -0.54 19.42
C LEU A 30 -3.64 -0.07 20.89
N GLU A 31 -4.75 -0.01 21.64
CA GLU A 31 -4.76 0.27 23.09
C GLU A 31 -3.87 -0.70 23.89
N LYS A 32 -3.62 -1.90 23.37
CA LYS A 32 -2.76 -2.91 24.01
C LYS A 32 -1.28 -2.71 23.72
N GLN A 33 -0.91 -1.67 22.96
CA GLN A 33 0.44 -1.45 22.45
C GLN A 33 0.81 0.04 22.65
N SER A 34 1.48 0.33 23.77
CA SER A 34 1.91 1.68 24.20
C SER A 34 2.51 2.52 23.07
N ASP A 35 3.32 1.87 22.25
CA ASP A 35 4.17 2.48 21.23
C ASP A 35 3.37 3.09 20.07
N PHE A 36 2.06 2.87 20.00
CA PHE A 36 1.15 3.37 18.96
C PHE A 36 0.05 4.30 19.52
N SER A 37 0.18 4.77 20.76
CA SER A 37 -0.82 5.64 21.41
C SER A 37 -1.20 6.85 20.56
N ASN A 38 -0.22 7.50 19.93
CA ASN A 38 -0.42 8.71 19.15
C ASN A 38 -1.17 8.40 17.85
N PHE A 39 -0.75 7.35 17.13
CA PHE A 39 -1.44 6.87 15.93
C PHE A 39 -2.88 6.45 16.22
N ASN A 40 -3.13 5.80 17.37
CA ASN A 40 -4.46 5.41 17.82
C ASN A 40 -5.37 6.62 18.15
N SER A 41 -4.80 7.68 18.75
CA SER A 41 -5.49 8.94 18.99
C SER A 41 -5.90 9.60 17.68
N LEU A 42 -4.96 9.76 16.74
CA LEU A 42 -5.21 10.36 15.43
C LEU A 42 -6.25 9.57 14.60
N LEU A 43 -6.24 8.24 14.64
CA LEU A 43 -7.30 7.39 14.03
C LEU A 43 -8.68 7.64 14.66
N SER A 44 -8.74 7.96 15.95
CA SER A 44 -9.97 8.19 16.69
C SER A 44 -10.52 9.61 16.45
N GLU A 45 -9.65 10.63 16.52
CA GLU A 45 -9.95 12.04 16.28
C GLU A 45 -10.46 12.30 14.86
N THR A 46 -9.77 11.75 13.84
CA THR A 46 -10.20 11.80 12.43
C THR A 46 -11.43 10.93 12.13
N LYS A 47 -11.91 10.18 13.13
CA LYS A 47 -12.99 9.18 13.06
C LYS A 47 -12.72 8.01 12.11
N LEU A 48 -11.53 7.93 11.50
CA LEU A 48 -11.13 6.87 10.56
C LEU A 48 -11.20 5.47 11.19
N ALA A 49 -10.95 5.34 12.50
CA ALA A 49 -11.17 4.13 13.27
C ALA A 49 -12.59 3.54 13.07
N ASN A 50 -13.62 4.38 12.99
CA ASN A 50 -15.01 3.95 12.79
C ASN A 50 -15.29 3.46 11.36
N GLU A 51 -14.42 3.78 10.41
CA GLU A 51 -14.52 3.32 9.01
C GLU A 51 -13.67 2.07 8.79
N ILE A 52 -12.51 1.96 9.46
CA ILE A 52 -11.69 0.74 9.56
C ILE A 52 -12.54 -0.40 10.17
N ASN A 53 -13.20 -0.14 11.30
CA ASN A 53 -14.01 -1.12 12.05
C ASN A 53 -15.29 -1.57 11.31
N LYS A 54 -15.62 -0.98 10.16
CA LYS A 54 -16.73 -1.41 9.29
C LYS A 54 -16.29 -2.35 8.16
N ARG A 55 -14.98 -2.61 8.02
CA ARG A 55 -14.43 -3.50 7.00
C ARG A 55 -14.44 -4.94 7.51
N LYS A 56 -14.72 -5.91 6.64
CA LYS A 56 -14.62 -7.34 6.95
C LYS A 56 -13.17 -7.83 6.99
N THR A 57 -12.34 -7.19 6.17
CA THR A 57 -10.97 -7.55 5.84
C THR A 57 -10.19 -6.23 5.68
N ILE A 58 -9.02 -6.10 6.30
CA ILE A 58 -8.20 -4.87 6.25
C ILE A 58 -6.73 -5.16 6.61
N THR A 59 -5.81 -4.29 6.20
CA THR A 59 -4.46 -4.20 6.78
C THR A 59 -4.15 -2.77 7.19
N VAL A 60 -3.67 -2.58 8.42
CA VAL A 60 -3.28 -1.27 8.96
C VAL A 60 -1.76 -1.20 9.08
N LEU A 61 -1.16 -0.26 8.36
CA LEU A 61 0.25 0.12 8.46
C LEU A 61 0.39 1.11 9.63
N ALA A 62 0.52 0.59 10.84
CA ALA A 62 0.61 1.38 12.05
C ALA A 62 2.01 2.00 12.18
N VAL A 63 2.06 3.27 12.52
CA VAL A 63 3.30 4.02 12.77
C VAL A 63 3.45 4.23 14.27
N ASP A 64 4.64 4.00 14.80
CA ASP A 64 4.90 4.22 16.22
C ASP A 64 5.00 5.71 16.60
N ASN A 65 5.01 5.97 17.91
CA ASN A 65 5.04 7.31 18.50
C ASN A 65 6.26 8.15 18.08
N GLY A 66 7.34 7.54 17.58
CA GLY A 66 8.47 8.25 16.98
C GLY A 66 8.24 8.58 15.50
N GLY A 67 7.73 7.64 14.73
CA GLY A 67 7.50 7.79 13.29
C GLY A 67 6.33 8.72 12.89
N VAL A 68 5.36 8.98 13.78
CA VAL A 68 4.16 9.81 13.50
C VAL A 68 4.42 11.31 13.36
N GLY A 69 5.62 11.80 13.67
CA GLY A 69 5.92 13.24 13.78
C GLY A 69 5.50 14.09 12.58
N GLY A 70 5.52 13.52 11.36
CA GLY A 70 5.11 14.19 10.12
C GLY A 70 3.62 14.55 9.99
N LEU A 71 2.77 14.17 10.95
CA LEU A 71 1.36 14.61 11.02
C LEU A 71 1.12 15.79 11.98
N SER A 72 2.12 16.19 12.76
CA SER A 72 1.97 17.24 13.77
C SER A 72 1.81 18.62 13.12
N GLY A 73 0.66 19.27 13.34
CA GLY A 73 0.32 20.57 12.75
C GLY A 73 -0.49 20.51 11.45
N GLY A 74 -0.76 19.32 10.90
CA GLY A 74 -1.66 19.15 9.75
C GLY A 74 -3.13 19.41 10.10
N SER A 75 -3.95 19.79 9.10
CA SER A 75 -5.40 19.89 9.30
C SER A 75 -6.02 18.51 9.56
N SER A 76 -7.13 18.44 10.30
CA SER A 76 -7.78 17.16 10.63
C SER A 76 -8.18 16.36 9.37
N ASP A 77 -8.57 17.05 8.29
CA ASP A 77 -8.87 16.43 6.99
C ASP A 77 -7.61 15.92 6.29
N LEU A 78 -6.53 16.70 6.22
CA LEU A 78 -5.24 16.27 5.65
C LEU A 78 -4.68 15.04 6.41
N THR A 79 -4.71 15.10 7.74
CA THR A 79 -4.34 13.99 8.61
C THR A 79 -5.20 12.75 8.34
N LYS A 80 -6.52 12.92 8.13
CA LYS A 80 -7.40 11.81 7.74
C LYS A 80 -7.06 11.24 6.36
N LYS A 81 -6.78 12.09 5.36
CA LYS A 81 -6.37 11.68 4.01
C LYS A 81 -5.10 10.83 4.07
N ILE A 82 -4.06 11.30 4.77
CA ILE A 82 -2.78 10.58 4.92
C ILE A 82 -2.95 9.26 5.72
N LEU A 83 -3.69 9.26 6.82
CA LEU A 83 -3.97 8.03 7.58
C LEU A 83 -4.79 7.02 6.76
N SER A 84 -5.64 7.49 5.83
CA SER A 84 -6.40 6.61 4.93
C SER A 84 -5.52 5.90 3.89
N VAL A 85 -4.31 6.40 3.61
CA VAL A 85 -3.28 5.73 2.81
C VAL A 85 -2.61 4.59 3.61
N HIS A 86 -2.51 4.74 4.93
CA HIS A 86 -1.94 3.73 5.83
C HIS A 86 -2.86 2.53 6.07
N VAL A 87 -4.04 2.49 5.44
CA VAL A 87 -5.01 1.41 5.57
C VAL A 87 -5.25 0.77 4.20
N VAL A 88 -4.74 -0.44 4.00
CA VAL A 88 -4.91 -1.23 2.77
C VAL A 88 -6.19 -2.05 2.85
N LEU A 89 -7.00 -2.03 1.79
CA LEU A 89 -8.35 -2.63 1.74
C LEU A 89 -8.40 -4.16 1.87
N ASP A 90 -7.27 -4.83 1.65
CA ASP A 90 -7.12 -6.28 1.66
C ASP A 90 -6.24 -6.75 2.83
N TYR A 91 -6.39 -8.02 3.24
CA TYR A 91 -5.56 -8.63 4.28
C TYR A 91 -4.18 -9.01 3.73
N TYR A 92 -3.11 -8.52 4.35
CA TYR A 92 -1.72 -8.86 4.08
C TYR A 92 -0.95 -8.91 5.40
N ASP A 93 -0.55 -10.12 5.79
CA ASP A 93 0.48 -10.32 6.81
C ASP A 93 1.88 -10.41 6.16
N THR A 94 2.91 -10.42 7.01
CA THR A 94 4.32 -10.54 6.61
C THR A 94 4.58 -11.75 5.69
N ASP A 95 3.87 -12.85 5.85
CA ASP A 95 4.13 -14.07 5.08
C ASP A 95 3.36 -14.12 3.76
N LYS A 96 2.15 -13.54 3.67
CA LYS A 96 1.45 -13.28 2.41
C LYS A 96 2.26 -12.29 1.57
N LEU A 97 2.81 -11.23 2.17
CA LEU A 97 3.73 -10.31 1.51
C LEU A 97 4.97 -11.07 0.97
N LYS A 98 5.74 -11.77 1.82
CA LYS A 98 6.89 -12.58 1.37
C LYS A 98 6.53 -13.57 0.25
N LYS A 99 5.36 -14.21 0.30
CA LYS A 99 4.89 -15.14 -0.75
C LYS A 99 4.65 -14.43 -2.08
N LEU A 100 4.02 -13.25 -2.10
CA LEU A 100 3.80 -12.45 -3.31
C LEU A 100 5.13 -12.06 -3.99
N PHE A 101 6.15 -11.76 -3.20
CA PHE A 101 7.48 -11.39 -3.69
C PHE A 101 8.35 -12.57 -4.17
N LYS A 102 7.91 -13.82 -4.01
CA LYS A 102 8.53 -14.97 -4.70
C LYS A 102 8.25 -14.97 -6.21
N SER A 103 7.18 -14.28 -6.64
CA SER A 103 6.73 -14.25 -8.04
C SER A 103 6.79 -12.85 -8.67
N ASN A 104 6.94 -11.78 -7.88
CA ASN A 104 6.91 -10.40 -8.33
C ASN A 104 8.01 -9.59 -7.63
N LYS A 105 8.61 -8.60 -8.30
CA LYS A 105 9.57 -7.67 -7.66
C LYS A 105 8.89 -6.57 -6.83
N SER A 106 7.67 -6.20 -7.22
CA SER A 106 6.89 -5.12 -6.64
C SER A 106 5.39 -5.38 -6.89
N VAL A 107 4.51 -4.89 -5.99
CA VAL A 107 3.04 -5.05 -6.07
C VAL A 107 2.35 -3.78 -5.61
N THR A 108 1.40 -3.26 -6.38
CA THR A 108 0.58 -2.11 -6.01
C THR A 108 -0.67 -2.56 -5.23
N LEU A 109 -0.96 -1.90 -4.11
CA LEU A 109 -2.10 -2.20 -3.22
C LEU A 109 -3.03 -1.00 -3.08
N THR A 110 -4.35 -1.26 -3.02
CA THR A 110 -5.39 -0.23 -2.91
C THR A 110 -5.65 0.14 -1.44
N THR A 111 -5.65 1.44 -1.13
CA THR A 111 -5.86 1.95 0.22
C THR A 111 -7.30 2.43 0.45
N MET A 112 -7.67 2.70 1.70
CA MET A 112 -8.94 3.35 2.02
C MET A 112 -9.02 4.75 1.43
N PHE A 113 -7.91 5.47 1.23
CA PHE A 113 -7.94 6.78 0.58
C PHE A 113 -8.48 6.68 -0.85
N GLN A 114 -8.15 5.63 -1.61
CA GLN A 114 -8.78 5.40 -2.92
C GLN A 114 -10.30 5.20 -2.83
N SER A 115 -10.77 4.53 -1.77
CA SER A 115 -12.20 4.27 -1.56
C SER A 115 -13.02 5.52 -1.15
N THR A 116 -12.37 6.66 -0.89
CA THR A 116 -13.07 7.95 -0.69
C THR A 116 -13.54 8.61 -1.99
N GLY A 117 -12.94 8.27 -3.13
CA GLY A 117 -13.14 8.96 -4.41
C GLY A 117 -12.45 10.33 -4.53
N GLN A 118 -11.80 10.83 -3.48
CA GLN A 118 -11.03 12.09 -3.51
C GLN A 118 -9.72 11.91 -4.30
N ALA A 119 -8.97 10.85 -3.97
CA ALA A 119 -7.65 10.53 -4.51
C ALA A 119 -7.53 10.70 -6.05
N ARG A 120 -6.53 11.47 -6.48
CA ARG A 120 -6.17 11.67 -7.89
C ARG A 120 -4.94 10.84 -8.25
N HIS A 121 -4.69 10.64 -9.54
CA HIS A 121 -3.39 10.18 -10.08
C HIS A 121 -2.67 8.98 -9.41
N GLN A 122 -3.40 8.06 -8.78
CA GLN A 122 -2.91 6.93 -7.95
C GLN A 122 -2.43 7.27 -6.52
N GLN A 123 -2.70 8.46 -5.99
CA GLN A 123 -2.45 8.81 -4.57
C GLN A 123 -3.14 7.87 -3.57
N GLY A 124 -4.24 7.23 -3.96
CA GLY A 124 -4.96 6.23 -3.16
C GLY A 124 -4.34 4.83 -3.20
N PHE A 125 -3.18 4.63 -3.84
CA PHE A 125 -2.49 3.35 -3.92
C PHE A 125 -1.08 3.47 -3.35
N ILE A 126 -0.60 2.37 -2.76
CA ILE A 126 0.79 2.23 -2.33
C ILE A 126 1.47 1.12 -3.12
N THR A 127 2.77 1.30 -3.38
CA THR A 127 3.63 0.29 -3.98
C THR A 127 4.40 -0.41 -2.87
N VAL A 128 4.34 -1.75 -2.84
CA VAL A 128 5.11 -2.56 -1.89
C VAL A 128 6.19 -3.33 -2.65
N SER A 129 7.42 -3.24 -2.20
CA SER A 129 8.59 -3.80 -2.90
C SER A 129 9.53 -4.48 -1.92
N VAL A 130 10.13 -5.60 -2.35
CA VAL A 130 11.19 -6.28 -1.59
C VAL A 130 12.56 -5.96 -2.20
N LYS A 131 13.48 -5.56 -1.33
CA LYS A 131 14.90 -5.38 -1.65
C LYS A 131 15.72 -5.99 -0.52
N ASP A 132 16.76 -6.76 -0.85
CA ASP A 132 17.70 -7.33 0.13
C ASP A 132 17.00 -8.12 1.27
N ASN A 133 15.88 -8.80 0.92
CA ASN A 133 14.96 -9.52 1.82
C ASN A 133 14.13 -8.66 2.80
N HIS A 134 14.26 -7.33 2.76
CA HIS A 134 13.41 -6.38 3.50
C HIS A 134 12.20 -5.94 2.66
N ILE A 135 11.04 -5.74 3.32
CA ILE A 135 9.81 -5.21 2.71
C ILE A 135 9.76 -3.69 2.92
N SER A 136 9.47 -2.95 1.86
CA SER A 136 9.25 -1.49 1.89
C SER A 136 7.92 -1.11 1.23
N PHE A 137 7.30 -0.05 1.73
CA PHE A 137 6.07 0.58 1.24
C PHE A 137 6.41 2.01 0.76
N ALA A 138 5.82 2.44 -0.36
CA ALA A 138 5.93 3.82 -0.85
C ALA A 138 4.62 4.24 -1.52
N SER A 139 4.40 5.55 -1.73
CA SER A 139 3.26 6.00 -2.55
C SER A 139 3.37 5.48 -3.99
N ALA A 140 2.25 5.08 -4.59
CA ALA A 140 2.20 4.80 -6.03
C ALA A 140 2.06 6.08 -6.88
N TYR A 141 1.83 7.25 -6.27
CA TYR A 141 1.78 8.51 -7.00
C TYR A 141 3.15 8.88 -7.56
N LYS A 142 3.18 9.17 -8.86
CA LYS A 142 4.36 9.65 -9.60
C LYS A 142 4.09 11.07 -10.09
N GLY A 143 4.17 12.02 -9.16
CA GLY A 143 4.14 13.46 -9.47
C GLY A 143 5.50 13.95 -9.99
N ASN A 144 5.69 15.27 -10.01
CA ASN A 144 6.94 15.91 -10.46
C ASN A 144 8.15 15.63 -9.55
N ASN A 145 7.91 15.28 -8.28
CA ASN A 145 8.93 14.80 -7.35
C ASN A 145 8.96 13.26 -7.36
N ASN A 146 10.14 12.66 -7.17
CA ASN A 146 10.43 11.23 -7.43
C ASN A 146 9.74 10.25 -6.45
N GLY A 147 8.41 10.14 -6.53
CA GLY A 147 7.59 9.29 -5.67
C GLY A 147 7.39 9.86 -4.27
N GLY A 148 6.69 9.11 -3.43
CA GLY A 148 6.71 9.30 -1.97
C GLY A 148 7.97 8.68 -1.34
N ASN A 149 8.13 8.85 -0.04
CA ASN A 149 9.21 8.19 0.71
C ASN A 149 9.07 6.65 0.69
N HIS A 150 10.20 5.96 0.91
CA HIS A 150 10.22 4.51 1.13
C HIS A 150 10.24 4.21 2.64
N VAL A 151 9.16 3.63 3.13
CA VAL A 151 8.98 3.25 4.54
C VAL A 151 9.18 1.74 4.69
N ASN A 152 10.07 1.31 5.58
CA ASN A 152 10.34 -0.11 5.81
C ASN A 152 9.32 -0.76 6.76
N LEU A 153 9.02 -2.03 6.52
CA LEU A 153 8.33 -2.91 7.47
C LEU A 153 9.25 -3.18 8.67
N VAL A 154 8.80 -2.87 9.88
CA VAL A 154 9.55 -3.11 11.12
C VAL A 154 9.18 -4.49 11.71
N LYS A 155 7.89 -4.71 12.01
CA LYS A 155 7.37 -5.99 12.53
C LYS A 155 5.88 -6.17 12.25
N SER A 156 5.39 -7.41 12.31
CA SER A 156 3.96 -7.64 12.53
C SER A 156 3.63 -7.33 13.99
N VAL A 157 2.54 -6.60 14.23
CA VAL A 157 2.03 -6.27 15.57
C VAL A 157 0.87 -7.19 15.93
N VAL A 158 -0.09 -7.35 15.01
CA VAL A 158 -1.20 -8.31 15.13
C VAL A 158 -1.47 -8.96 13.78
N SER A 159 -1.81 -10.24 13.80
CA SER A 159 -2.36 -10.98 12.67
C SER A 159 -3.57 -11.79 13.13
N GLN A 160 -4.73 -11.48 12.55
CA GLN A 160 -5.96 -12.24 12.65
C GLN A 160 -6.33 -12.65 11.21
N PRO A 161 -5.97 -13.87 10.77
CA PRO A 161 -6.11 -14.30 9.38
C PRO A 161 -7.48 -14.00 8.78
N TYR A 162 -7.48 -13.52 7.53
CA TYR A 162 -8.67 -13.11 6.76
C TYR A 162 -9.42 -11.86 7.28
N ASN A 163 -9.21 -11.44 8.52
CA ASN A 163 -9.91 -10.32 9.16
C ASN A 163 -9.04 -9.05 9.24
N ILE A 164 -7.95 -9.06 9.99
CA ILE A 164 -7.08 -7.88 10.15
C ILE A 164 -5.62 -8.27 10.33
N SER A 165 -4.72 -7.55 9.65
CA SER A 165 -3.32 -7.46 10.09
C SER A 165 -2.97 -6.02 10.46
N VAL A 166 -2.15 -5.87 11.50
CA VAL A 166 -1.53 -4.60 11.90
C VAL A 166 -0.03 -4.79 11.77
N LEU A 167 0.59 -4.04 10.87
CA LEU A 167 2.01 -4.08 10.56
C LEU A 167 2.65 -2.76 11.00
N GLN A 168 3.74 -2.81 11.76
CA GLN A 168 4.50 -1.62 12.11
C GLN A 168 5.37 -1.19 10.92
N VAL A 169 5.25 0.07 10.53
CA VAL A 169 6.10 0.70 9.52
C VAL A 169 6.84 1.89 10.13
N GLY A 170 8.08 2.14 9.70
CA GLY A 170 9.00 3.02 10.43
C GLY A 170 8.70 4.52 10.42
N SER A 171 7.78 4.99 9.58
CA SER A 171 7.39 6.41 9.46
C SER A 171 6.07 6.54 8.70
N ILE A 172 5.54 7.76 8.65
CA ILE A 172 4.42 8.11 7.75
C ILE A 172 4.85 7.94 6.28
N ILE A 173 4.03 7.26 5.48
CA ILE A 173 4.11 7.23 4.01
C ILE A 173 3.69 8.60 3.49
N ASP A 174 4.63 9.29 2.84
CA ASP A 174 4.39 10.57 2.17
C ASP A 174 3.66 10.35 0.83
N VAL A 175 2.68 11.20 0.54
CA VAL A 175 1.92 11.23 -0.70
C VAL A 175 1.88 12.67 -1.19
N PRO A 176 2.75 13.06 -2.14
CA PRO A 176 2.75 14.41 -2.67
C PRO A 176 1.37 14.84 -3.19
N ASP A 177 1.08 16.14 -3.08
CA ASP A 177 -0.15 16.77 -3.60
C ASP A 177 -1.47 16.22 -3.01
N ILE A 178 -1.41 15.48 -1.88
CA ILE A 178 -2.61 14.89 -1.24
C ILE A 178 -3.54 15.95 -0.63
N GLU A 179 -3.02 17.12 -0.26
CA GLU A 179 -3.80 18.24 0.25
C GLU A 179 -4.78 18.79 -0.80
N ASN A 180 -4.33 18.95 -2.06
CA ASN A 180 -5.09 19.53 -3.18
C ASN A 180 -6.14 18.59 -3.80
N THR A 181 -6.57 17.55 -3.09
CA THR A 181 -7.48 16.49 -3.60
C THR A 181 -8.97 16.84 -3.52
N ASP A 182 -9.30 18.10 -3.30
CA ASP A 182 -10.66 18.52 -2.96
C ASP A 182 -11.63 18.55 -4.15
N SER A 183 -12.80 17.96 -3.90
CA SER A 183 -14.11 18.33 -4.50
C SER A 183 -14.20 18.40 -6.03
N SER A 184 -13.65 17.42 -6.74
CA SER A 184 -14.18 17.01 -8.04
C SER A 184 -14.93 15.67 -7.86
N PRO A 185 -16.27 15.62 -8.02
CA PRO A 185 -17.04 14.39 -7.85
C PRO A 185 -16.47 13.24 -8.68
N ALA A 186 -16.51 12.02 -8.14
CA ALA A 186 -16.10 10.83 -8.87
C ALA A 186 -16.87 10.80 -10.20
N GLN A 187 -16.14 10.77 -11.33
CA GLN A 187 -16.79 10.68 -12.64
C GLN A 187 -17.51 9.34 -12.71
N SER A 188 -18.85 9.38 -12.58
CA SER A 188 -19.72 8.27 -12.89
C SER A 188 -19.29 7.70 -14.25
N PRO A 189 -19.10 6.37 -14.40
CA PRO A 189 -18.74 5.81 -15.69
C PRO A 189 -19.77 6.28 -16.70
N LYS A 190 -19.33 7.04 -17.72
CA LYS A 190 -20.22 7.67 -18.70
C LYS A 190 -21.14 6.58 -19.26
N SER A 191 -22.43 6.63 -18.94
CA SER A 191 -23.39 5.63 -19.41
C SER A 191 -23.25 5.50 -20.92
N ALA A 192 -22.81 4.33 -21.37
CA ALA A 192 -22.74 4.02 -22.79
C ALA A 192 -24.13 4.28 -23.36
N LYS A 193 -24.23 5.27 -24.26
CA LYS A 193 -25.51 5.82 -24.68
C LYS A 193 -26.31 4.72 -25.38
N ALA A 194 -27.30 4.17 -24.69
CA ALA A 194 -28.08 3.06 -25.19
C ALA A 194 -28.68 3.41 -26.57
N PRO A 195 -28.59 2.52 -27.56
CA PRO A 195 -29.14 2.78 -28.88
C PRO A 195 -30.64 3.05 -28.74
N SER A 196 -31.08 4.19 -29.27
CA SER A 196 -32.49 4.59 -29.15
C SER A 196 -33.38 3.65 -29.98
N PRO A 197 -34.57 3.27 -29.47
CA PRO A 197 -35.46 2.39 -30.20
C PRO A 197 -35.94 3.05 -31.50
N SER A 198 -35.89 2.30 -32.60
CA SER A 198 -36.34 2.80 -33.91
C SER A 198 -37.85 3.08 -33.90
N LYS A 199 -38.23 4.27 -34.37
CA LYS A 199 -39.64 4.64 -34.55
C LYS A 199 -40.19 3.97 -35.81
N SER A 200 -40.99 2.92 -35.64
CA SER A 200 -41.78 2.33 -36.73
C SER A 200 -42.75 3.35 -37.32
N LYS A 201 -42.58 3.74 -38.59
CA LYS A 201 -43.58 4.51 -39.35
C LYS A 201 -44.59 3.55 -39.98
N LYS A 202 -45.87 3.92 -39.98
CA LYS A 202 -46.96 3.14 -40.62
C LYS A 202 -47.87 4.04 -41.46
N GLY A 203 -47.90 3.79 -42.77
CA GLY A 203 -49.07 3.89 -43.65
C GLY A 203 -49.56 5.26 -44.13
N GLY A 204 -49.52 5.44 -45.45
CA GLY A 204 -50.45 6.27 -46.26
C GLY A 204 -50.21 7.79 -46.30
N ASP A 205 -50.59 8.49 -47.37
CA ASP A 205 -50.81 8.03 -48.77
C ASP A 205 -50.75 9.24 -49.74
N ASP A 206 -50.89 8.98 -51.05
CA ASP A 206 -51.18 9.91 -52.16
C ASP A 206 -50.13 10.98 -52.55
N GLY A 207 -49.76 11.01 -53.85
CA GLY A 207 -49.09 12.15 -54.51
C GLY A 207 -47.82 11.81 -55.33
N ALA A 208 -47.89 11.90 -56.66
CA ALA A 208 -46.77 11.73 -57.61
C ALA A 208 -46.80 12.86 -58.68
N PRO A 209 -45.77 13.08 -59.55
CA PRO A 209 -44.51 12.33 -59.74
C PRO A 209 -43.19 13.20 -59.82
N SER A 210 -42.07 12.56 -60.21
CA SER A 210 -40.69 13.02 -60.56
C SER A 210 -40.52 14.23 -61.52
N PRO A 211 -39.28 14.71 -61.86
CA PRO A 211 -37.90 14.26 -61.50
C PRO A 211 -37.11 15.38 -60.72
N SER A 212 -35.76 15.54 -60.65
CA SER A 212 -34.49 14.96 -61.17
C SER A 212 -33.43 15.04 -60.04
N GLU A 213 -32.33 14.27 -59.94
CA GLU A 213 -31.03 14.21 -60.68
C GLU A 213 -30.01 15.34 -60.37
N ASP A 214 -28.72 15.05 -60.63
CA ASP A 214 -27.51 15.91 -60.57
C ASP A 214 -27.00 16.36 -59.15
N ASP A 215 -25.69 16.35 -58.82
CA ASP A 215 -24.51 15.88 -59.56
C ASP A 215 -23.27 15.52 -58.65
N GLU A 216 -22.26 14.91 -59.27
CA GLU A 216 -20.78 14.90 -59.02
C GLU A 216 -20.20 15.31 -57.61
N SER A 217 -19.30 14.51 -56.99
CA SER A 217 -17.81 14.50 -57.18
C SER A 217 -17.12 15.83 -56.81
N SER A 218 -16.09 15.94 -55.96
CA SER A 218 -14.81 15.20 -55.82
C SER A 218 -14.27 15.37 -54.38
N SER A 219 -13.58 14.43 -53.72
CA SER A 219 -12.24 13.85 -53.99
C SER A 219 -11.05 14.79 -53.72
N ASP A 220 -10.22 14.40 -52.73
CA ASP A 220 -8.82 14.79 -52.43
C ASP A 220 -8.41 16.25 -52.20
N LYS A 221 -7.65 16.49 -51.11
CA LYS A 221 -6.16 16.55 -51.17
C LYS A 221 -5.51 16.87 -49.82
N ALA A 222 -4.62 15.99 -49.34
CA ALA A 222 -3.69 16.28 -48.25
C ALA A 222 -2.40 16.95 -48.76
N PRO A 223 -1.68 17.68 -47.89
CA PRO A 223 -0.24 17.48 -47.82
C PRO A 223 0.31 17.39 -46.38
N ALA A 224 1.45 16.72 -46.26
CA ALA A 224 2.18 16.45 -45.01
C ALA A 224 3.30 17.51 -44.75
N PRO A 225 4.15 17.41 -43.71
CA PRO A 225 4.62 18.58 -42.95
C PRO A 225 5.91 19.24 -43.45
N SER A 226 6.01 20.56 -43.22
CA SER A 226 7.20 21.35 -43.53
C SER A 226 8.28 21.24 -42.44
N LYS A 227 9.48 20.78 -42.83
CA LYS A 227 10.72 21.05 -42.08
C LYS A 227 11.29 22.41 -42.48
N LYS A 228 11.87 23.14 -41.53
CA LYS A 228 12.93 24.12 -41.79
C LYS A 228 14.08 23.92 -40.80
N LYS A 229 15.23 24.52 -41.12
CA LYS A 229 16.57 24.27 -40.56
C LYS A 229 17.34 25.60 -40.48
N HIS A 230 18.50 25.58 -39.84
CA HIS A 230 19.52 26.64 -39.79
C HIS A 230 19.19 27.91 -38.98
N ASP A 231 20.15 28.58 -38.33
CA ASP A 231 21.48 28.14 -37.81
C ASP A 231 22.04 29.20 -36.84
N LYS A 232 22.99 28.83 -35.98
CA LYS A 232 24.33 29.49 -35.82
C LYS A 232 25.17 28.90 -34.69
N ASP A 233 26.46 28.68 -34.99
CA ASP A 233 27.71 29.07 -34.31
C ASP A 233 27.71 29.35 -32.77
N ASP A 234 28.76 29.07 -31.99
CA ASP A 234 30.20 28.88 -32.34
C ASP A 234 30.91 27.85 -31.40
N LYS A 235 32.24 27.75 -31.50
CA LYS A 235 33.14 26.71 -30.95
C LYS A 235 33.44 26.78 -29.43
N GLY A 236 33.90 25.63 -28.93
CA GLY A 236 35.09 25.54 -28.06
C GLY A 236 34.82 25.57 -26.54
N GLU A 237 35.63 24.92 -25.68
CA GLU A 237 36.78 24.03 -25.89
C GLU A 237 36.79 22.87 -24.86
N LYS A 238 37.77 21.96 -24.95
CA LYS A 238 38.01 20.93 -23.93
C LYS A 238 38.78 21.51 -22.75
N SER A 239 38.55 21.03 -21.52
CA SER A 239 39.62 20.61 -20.59
C SER A 239 39.12 20.04 -19.26
N SER A 240 39.89 19.09 -18.73
CA SER A 240 39.86 18.55 -17.35
C SER A 240 41.21 17.88 -17.06
N PRO A 241 41.67 17.73 -15.80
CA PRO A 241 41.52 18.57 -14.61
C PRO A 241 42.90 19.01 -14.05
N PRO A 242 42.98 19.69 -12.89
CA PRO A 242 44.23 19.75 -12.11
C PRO A 242 44.11 19.35 -10.62
N LYS A 243 45.13 18.62 -10.14
CA LYS A 243 45.57 18.38 -8.75
C LYS A 243 47.02 17.82 -8.85
N PRO A 244 47.97 18.03 -7.90
CA PRO A 244 47.91 18.71 -6.60
C PRO A 244 48.82 19.96 -6.50
N SER A 245 48.84 20.54 -5.31
CA SER A 245 49.97 21.30 -4.76
C SER A 245 50.07 21.00 -3.27
N ASP A 246 51.25 20.64 -2.79
CA ASP A 246 51.56 20.33 -1.39
C ASP A 246 52.56 21.37 -0.85
N ASP A 247 52.34 21.83 0.38
CA ASP A 247 53.22 22.61 1.27
C ASP A 247 52.61 22.39 2.67
N ASP A 248 53.16 21.63 3.63
CA ASP A 248 54.52 21.49 4.17
C ASP A 248 54.98 22.68 5.05
N SER A 249 54.92 22.45 6.36
CA SER A 249 55.88 22.98 7.33
C SER A 249 55.91 22.08 8.57
N SER A 250 57.10 21.59 8.89
CA SER A 250 57.43 20.85 10.13
C SER A 250 57.38 21.78 11.37
N SER A 251 57.50 21.37 12.63
CA SER A 251 58.01 20.13 13.27
C SER A 251 57.30 19.90 14.65
N ASP A 252 57.65 18.98 15.57
CA ASP A 252 58.83 18.11 15.74
C ASP A 252 58.55 16.85 16.60
N SER A 253 59.39 15.83 16.40
CA SER A 253 59.85 14.75 17.30
C SER A 253 58.90 13.87 18.17
N ALA A 254 59.31 12.60 18.29
CA ALA A 254 58.66 11.48 18.98
C ALA A 254 59.33 11.21 20.37
N PRO A 255 59.18 10.07 21.10
CA PRO A 255 58.57 8.77 20.76
C PRO A 255 57.64 8.12 21.82
N ALA A 256 57.03 6.98 21.45
CA ALA A 256 56.45 6.00 22.37
C ALA A 256 57.54 5.07 22.96
N PRO A 257 57.19 4.20 23.94
CA PRO A 257 56.97 2.81 23.52
C PRO A 257 55.90 2.00 24.29
N ALA A 258 55.17 1.18 23.52
CA ALA A 258 54.79 -0.23 23.77
C ALA A 258 53.95 -0.65 25.02
N PRO A 259 53.18 -1.76 24.92
CA PRO A 259 52.18 -2.15 25.92
C PRO A 259 52.65 -3.22 26.92
N SER A 260 51.86 -3.46 27.97
CA SER A 260 52.02 -4.58 28.88
C SER A 260 50.71 -5.36 29.11
N SER A 261 50.83 -6.69 29.09
CA SER A 261 49.83 -7.68 29.52
C SER A 261 50.56 -9.00 29.75
N PRO A 262 50.31 -9.68 30.87
CA PRO A 262 49.74 -11.03 30.76
C PRO A 262 48.67 -11.34 31.84
N ALA A 263 47.98 -12.47 31.66
CA ALA A 263 46.99 -13.04 32.58
C ALA A 263 47.64 -14.18 33.42
N PRO A 264 46.93 -15.17 34.00
CA PRO A 264 45.53 -15.24 34.47
C PRO A 264 45.42 -15.70 35.95
N SER A 265 44.21 -15.89 36.47
CA SER A 265 43.94 -16.77 37.63
C SER A 265 42.48 -17.20 37.70
N ALA A 266 42.21 -18.36 38.30
CA ALA A 266 40.88 -18.99 38.36
C ALA A 266 40.60 -19.64 39.72
N ALA A 267 39.34 -19.55 40.21
CA ALA A 267 38.79 -20.49 41.20
C ALA A 267 37.25 -20.39 41.33
N SER A 268 36.55 -21.44 40.89
CA SER A 268 35.43 -22.12 41.55
C SER A 268 34.51 -21.39 42.54
N ARG A 269 33.20 -21.40 42.26
CA ARG A 269 32.16 -21.82 43.23
C ARG A 269 30.85 -22.25 42.54
N THR A 270 30.05 -23.06 43.26
CA THR A 270 28.99 -23.91 42.70
C THR A 270 27.64 -23.64 43.37
N ARG A 271 26.54 -24.04 42.70
CA ARG A 271 25.08 -23.85 42.98
C ARG A 271 24.46 -22.68 42.20
N GLY A 272 23.24 -22.81 41.65
CA GLY A 272 22.43 -24.02 41.53
C GLY A 272 20.98 -23.77 41.05
N ILE A 273 20.55 -24.57 40.06
CA ILE A 273 19.18 -25.02 39.71
C ILE A 273 18.00 -24.20 40.29
N VAL A 274 17.25 -23.51 39.41
CA VAL A 274 15.85 -23.88 39.09
C VAL A 274 15.60 -23.61 37.61
N ALA A 275 15.11 -24.61 36.88
CA ALA A 275 14.55 -24.43 35.53
C ALA A 275 13.11 -24.97 35.54
N VAL A 276 12.12 -24.08 35.36
CA VAL A 276 10.70 -24.46 35.35
C VAL A 276 10.29 -24.82 33.92
N GLY A 277 10.48 -26.10 33.56
CA GLY A 277 10.05 -26.64 32.28
C GLY A 277 8.55 -26.93 32.26
N ALA A 278 7.75 -26.10 31.59
CA ALA A 278 6.33 -26.32 31.38
C ALA A 278 6.08 -27.36 30.26
N ALA A 279 6.25 -28.64 30.56
CA ALA A 279 5.98 -29.74 29.64
C ALA A 279 4.47 -29.99 29.47
N VAL A 280 3.85 -29.42 28.44
CA VAL A 280 2.45 -29.69 28.08
C VAL A 280 2.38 -30.92 27.18
N LEU A 281 2.11 -32.08 27.78
CA LEU A 281 1.78 -33.31 27.05
C LEU A 281 0.30 -33.31 26.66
N PHE A 282 -0.01 -33.09 25.38
CA PHE A 282 -1.30 -33.49 24.81
C PHE A 282 -1.12 -34.77 24.00
N MET A 283 -1.54 -35.88 24.60
CA MET A 283 -1.57 -37.21 24.00
C MET A 283 -2.80 -37.33 23.10
N GLY A 284 -2.58 -37.75 21.86
CA GLY A 284 -3.53 -37.53 20.77
C GLY A 284 -4.82 -38.34 20.77
N LEU A 285 -5.56 -38.17 19.68
CA LEU A 285 -6.40 -39.23 19.14
C LEU A 285 -6.23 -39.27 17.61
N ALA A 286 -5.80 -40.41 17.09
CA ALA A 286 -5.97 -40.75 15.69
C ALA A 286 -7.13 -41.74 15.59
N SER A 287 -8.09 -41.46 14.72
CA SER A 287 -9.12 -42.43 14.32
C SER A 287 -9.03 -42.69 12.83
N LEU A 288 -9.08 -43.98 12.50
CA LEU A 288 -8.75 -44.57 11.22
C LEU A 288 -9.88 -44.41 10.16
N LEU A 289 -9.54 -44.76 8.92
CA LEU A 289 -10.45 -44.97 7.80
C LEU A 289 -11.54 -46.03 8.07
N ALA A 290 -12.49 -46.07 7.13
CA ALA A 290 -13.27 -47.23 6.69
C ALA A 290 -14.56 -47.61 7.45
N ALA A 291 -15.68 -47.08 6.95
CA ALA A 291 -16.89 -47.84 6.63
C ALA A 291 -17.46 -47.30 5.31
#